data_AF-A0A4V6D9M5-F1
#
_entry.id   AF-A0A4V6D9M5-F1
#
_cell.length_a   1.000
_cell.length_b   1.000
_cell.length_c   1.000
_cell.angle_alpha   90.00
_cell.angle_beta   90.00
_cell.angle_gamma   90.00
#
_symmetry.space_group_name_H-M   'P 1'
#
loop_
_entity.id
_entity.type
_entity.pdbx_description
1 polymer ?
#
loop_
_entity_poly.entity_id
_entity_poly.type
_entity_poly.pdbx_seq_one_letter_code
_entity_poly.pdbx_strand_id
1 'polypeptide(L)'
;MDIESARCACCGLKEDCTQEYIDNVKGNFGGKWLCGLCSEAVRDELSKDRNSQDGIEEAIKAHKEFCRMPLSSPAVRVADGMKQMLRRRSGDKMRPATPSKARQL
;
A
#
# COMPACT_ATOMS: atom_id res chain seq x y z
N MET A 1 -4.63 22.77 -0.16
CA MET A 1 -5.01 21.52 -0.82
C MET A 1 -5.06 20.47 0.26
N ASP A 2 -6.26 19.95 0.55
CA ASP A 2 -6.44 18.96 1.60
C ASP A 2 -5.90 17.61 1.16
N ILE A 3 -5.13 16.99 2.06
CA ILE A 3 -4.51 15.69 1.85
C ILE A 3 -5.24 14.69 2.74
N GLU A 4 -5.72 13.60 2.15
CA GLU A 4 -6.38 12.51 2.84
C GLU A 4 -5.64 11.19 2.61
N SER A 5 -5.67 10.31 3.61
CA SER A 5 -5.08 8.97 3.53
C SER A 5 -6.11 7.99 2.98
N ALA A 6 -5.91 7.49 1.76
CA ALA A 6 -6.81 6.56 1.09
C ALA A 6 -6.21 5.15 1.03
N ARG A 7 -7.06 4.11 1.09
CA ARG A 7 -6.63 2.70 1.06
C ARG A 7 -7.08 2.03 -0.25
N CYS A 8 -6.13 1.37 -0.92
CA CYS A 8 -6.32 0.82 -2.27
C CYS A 8 -7.24 -0.39 -2.22
N ALA A 9 -8.27 -0.42 -3.07
CA ALA A 9 -9.23 -1.51 -3.13
C ALA A 9 -8.63 -2.85 -3.63
N CYS A 10 -7.50 -2.80 -4.37
CA CYS A 10 -6.80 -3.97 -4.89
C CYS A 10 -5.78 -4.54 -3.89
N CYS A 11 -4.76 -3.76 -3.54
CA CYS A 11 -3.61 -4.24 -2.77
C CYS A 11 -3.60 -3.78 -1.29
N GLY A 12 -4.54 -2.91 -0.89
CA GLY A 12 -4.62 -2.41 0.47
C GLY A 12 -3.53 -1.41 0.88
N LEU A 13 -2.63 -1.01 -0.03
CA LEU A 13 -1.67 0.07 0.19
C LEU A 13 -2.41 1.36 0.58
N LYS A 14 -1.84 2.12 1.52
CA LYS A 14 -2.32 3.45 1.86
C LYS A 14 -1.42 4.51 1.24
N GLU A 15 -2.01 5.51 0.62
CA GLU A 15 -1.29 6.68 0.09
C GLU A 15 -1.97 7.96 0.60
N ASP A 16 -1.17 8.97 0.88
CA ASP A 16 -1.64 10.30 1.22
C ASP A 16 -1.77 11.11 -0.09
N CYS A 17 -3.00 11.46 -0.44
CA CYS A 17 -3.35 12.01 -1.74
C CYS A 17 -4.21 13.25 -1.57
N THR A 18 -4.18 14.15 -2.55
CA THR A 18 -5.10 15.29 -2.57
C THR A 18 -6.52 14.80 -2.84
N GLN A 19 -7.51 15.48 -2.27
CA GLN A 19 -8.91 15.10 -2.46
C GLN A 19 -9.31 15.05 -3.96
N GLU A 20 -8.85 16.04 -4.73
CA GLU A 20 -9.06 16.11 -6.18
C GLU A 20 -8.53 14.87 -6.91
N TYR A 21 -7.33 14.40 -6.54
CA TYR A 21 -6.76 13.19 -7.14
C TYR A 21 -7.56 11.95 -6.77
N ILE A 22 -7.99 11.84 -5.50
CA ILE A 22 -8.83 10.72 -5.03
C ILE A 22 -10.13 10.65 -5.83
N ASP A 23 -10.81 11.79 -6.01
CA ASP A 23 -12.10 11.86 -6.70
C ASP A 23 -11.95 11.57 -8.20
N ASN A 24 -10.89 12.08 -8.85
CA ASN A 24 -10.57 11.74 -10.23
C ASN A 24 -10.34 10.23 -10.41
N VAL A 25 -9.58 9.60 -9.51
CA VAL A 25 -9.35 8.14 -9.55
C VAL A 25 -10.68 7.38 -9.37
N LYS A 26 -11.48 7.74 -8.37
CA LYS A 26 -12.78 7.11 -8.14
C LYS A 26 -13.73 7.24 -9.33
N GLY A 27 -13.72 8.39 -10.02
CA GLY A 27 -14.51 8.62 -11.23
C GLY A 27 -14.15 7.68 -12.37
N ASN A 28 -12.88 7.25 -12.46
CA ASN A 28 -12.39 6.36 -13.51
C ASN A 28 -12.58 4.86 -13.20
N PHE A 29 -12.77 4.48 -11.93
CA PHE A 29 -12.74 3.07 -11.48
C PHE A 29 -13.99 2.64 -10.70
N GLY A 30 -15.17 3.07 -11.13
CA GLY A 30 -16.45 2.64 -10.55
C GLY A 30 -16.57 3.01 -9.05
N GLY A 31 -16.12 4.21 -8.69
CA GLY A 31 -16.17 4.74 -7.33
C GLY A 31 -15.08 4.21 -6.39
N LYS A 32 -14.19 3.33 -6.87
CA LYS A 32 -13.14 2.70 -6.06
C LYS A 32 -11.85 3.49 -6.16
N TRP A 33 -11.20 3.74 -5.03
CA TRP A 33 -9.86 4.32 -5.03
C TRP A 33 -8.80 3.23 -5.25
N LEU A 34 -7.88 3.48 -6.17
CA LEU A 34 -6.74 2.64 -6.51
C LEU A 34 -5.46 3.44 -6.29
N CYS A 35 -4.40 2.80 -5.77
CA CYS A 35 -3.09 3.44 -5.70
C CYS A 35 -2.54 3.70 -7.11
N GLY A 36 -1.52 4.55 -7.22
CA GLY A 36 -0.93 4.90 -8.52
C GLY A 36 -0.57 3.68 -9.37
N LEU A 37 0.08 2.67 -8.77
CA LEU A 37 0.49 1.45 -9.47
C LEU A 37 -0.69 0.57 -9.92
N CYS A 38 -1.69 0.37 -9.05
CA CYS A 38 -2.88 -0.42 -9.43
C CYS A 38 -3.73 0.29 -10.49
N SER A 39 -3.76 1.63 -10.47
CA SER A 39 -4.49 2.44 -11.46
C SER A 39 -3.91 2.28 -12.86
N GLU A 40 -2.57 2.22 -13.00
CA GLU A 40 -1.91 1.92 -14.29
C GLU A 40 -2.21 0.47 -14.71
N ALA A 41 -2.01 -0.50 -13.82
CA ALA A 41 -2.20 -1.91 -14.15
C ALA A 41 -3.64 -2.23 -14.61
N VAL A 42 -4.66 -1.68 -13.93
CA VAL A 42 -6.06 -1.87 -14.34
C VAL A 42 -6.35 -1.21 -15.69
N ARG A 43 -5.78 -0.02 -15.97
CA ARG A 43 -5.91 0.64 -17.29
C ARG A 43 -5.28 -0.19 -18.40
N ASP A 44 -4.13 -0.79 -18.16
CA ASP A 44 -3.47 -1.67 -19.13
C ASP A 44 -4.35 -2.89 -19.45
N GLU A 45 -4.98 -3.52 -18.44
CA GLU A 45 -5.92 -4.63 -18.68
C GLU A 45 -7.15 -4.19 -19.50
N LEU A 46 -7.71 -3.02 -19.20
CA LEU A 46 -8.84 -2.46 -19.96
C LEU A 46 -8.48 -2.11 -21.40
N SER A 47 -7.22 -1.74 -21.67
CA SER A 47 -6.78 -1.44 -23.04
C SER A 47 -6.66 -2.68 -23.93
N LYS A 48 -6.50 -3.87 -23.32
CA LYS A 48 -6.37 -5.15 -24.04
C LYS A 48 -7.73 -5.71 -24.45
N ASP A 49 -8.77 -5.49 -23.65
CA ASP A 49 -10.14 -5.94 -23.93
C ASP A 49 -10.99 -4.80 -24.48
N ARG A 50 -11.31 -4.83 -25.78
CA ARG A 50 -12.01 -3.75 -26.50
C ARG A 50 -13.50 -3.60 -26.13
N ASN A 51 -13.97 -4.14 -25.01
CA ASN A 51 -15.38 -4.11 -24.65
C ASN A 51 -15.67 -3.22 -23.44
N SER A 52 -16.84 -2.60 -23.50
CA SER A 52 -17.36 -1.45 -22.76
C SER A 52 -17.25 -1.47 -21.23
N GLN A 53 -17.61 -0.35 -20.60
CA GLN A 53 -17.62 0.00 -19.16
C GLN A 53 -17.90 -1.13 -18.14
N ASP A 54 -18.60 -2.21 -18.51
CA ASP A 54 -18.72 -3.46 -17.73
C ASP A 54 -17.36 -4.12 -17.43
N GLY A 55 -16.34 -3.86 -18.25
CA GLY A 55 -14.98 -4.40 -18.06
C GLY A 55 -14.23 -3.81 -16.87
N ILE A 56 -14.59 -2.63 -16.36
CA ILE A 56 -13.87 -1.96 -15.28
C ILE A 56 -13.91 -2.79 -14.00
N GLU A 57 -15.10 -3.27 -13.61
CA GLU A 57 -15.23 -4.07 -12.40
C GLU A 57 -14.52 -5.42 -12.52
N GLU A 58 -14.59 -6.05 -13.70
CA GLU A 58 -13.92 -7.33 -13.93
C GLU A 58 -12.39 -7.17 -13.98
N ALA A 59 -11.87 -6.11 -14.60
CA ALA A 59 -10.44 -5.79 -14.59
C ALA A 59 -9.92 -5.51 -13.17
N ILE A 60 -10.68 -4.75 -12.37
CA ILE A 60 -10.36 -4.52 -10.95
C ILE A 60 -10.36 -5.83 -10.17
N LYS A 61 -11.36 -6.69 -10.41
CA LYS A 61 -11.47 -8.01 -9.75
C LYS A 61 -10.31 -8.92 -10.12
N ALA A 62 -9.97 -9.03 -11.41
CA ALA A 62 -8.82 -9.80 -11.88
C ALA A 62 -7.51 -9.29 -11.27
N HIS A 63 -7.29 -7.97 -11.27
CA HIS A 63 -6.09 -7.36 -10.70
C HIS A 63 -6.02 -7.53 -9.17
N LYS A 64 -7.16 -7.55 -8.48
CA LYS A 64 -7.23 -7.79 -7.04
C LYS A 64 -6.78 -9.20 -6.67
N GLU A 65 -7.18 -10.21 -7.45
CA GLU A 65 -6.72 -11.58 -7.27
C GLU A 65 -5.21 -11.68 -7.54
N PHE A 66 -4.71 -11.02 -8.58
CA PHE A 66 -3.26 -10.91 -8.84
C PHE A 66 -2.50 -10.27 -7.67
N CYS A 67 -3.02 -9.16 -7.12
CA CYS A 67 -2.41 -8.46 -5.99
C CYS A 67 -2.37 -9.30 -4.69
N ARG A 68 -3.27 -10.28 -4.55
CA ARG A 68 -3.33 -11.19 -3.41
C ARG A 68 -2.37 -12.37 -3.53
N MET A 69 -1.84 -12.61 -4.73
CA MET A 69 -0.91 -13.71 -4.93
C MET A 69 0.35 -13.49 -4.08
N PRO A 70 0.73 -14.45 -3.23
CA PRO A 70 1.96 -14.32 -2.46
C PRO A 70 3.12 -14.28 -3.42
N LEU A 71 3.89 -13.19 -3.38
CA LEU A 71 5.14 -13.10 -4.12
C LEU A 71 6.13 -14.08 -3.47
N SER A 72 6.23 -15.29 -4.00
CA SER A 72 7.14 -16.32 -3.50
C SER A 72 8.52 -16.20 -4.15
N SER A 73 9.14 -15.02 -4.06
CA SER A 73 10.49 -14.79 -4.59
C SER A 73 11.51 -14.54 -3.47
N PRO A 74 12.79 -14.94 -3.66
CA PRO A 74 13.85 -14.60 -2.73
C PRO A 74 13.95 -13.10 -2.44
N ALA A 75 13.62 -12.23 -3.42
CA ALA A 75 13.64 -10.78 -3.27
C ALA A 75 12.66 -10.28 -2.21
N VAL A 76 11.49 -10.91 -2.07
CA VAL A 76 10.49 -10.54 -1.06
C VAL A 76 11.00 -10.83 0.34
N ARG A 77 11.66 -11.98 0.54
CA ARG A 77 12.30 -12.33 1.81
C ARG A 77 13.42 -11.35 2.19
N VAL A 78 14.22 -10.93 1.20
CA VAL A 78 15.26 -9.90 1.40
C VAL A 78 14.63 -8.57 1.80
N ALA A 79 13.61 -8.11 1.08
CA ALA A 79 12.90 -6.88 1.38
C ALA A 79 12.25 -6.89 2.78
N ASP A 80 11.65 -8.02 3.19
CA ASP A 80 11.11 -8.19 4.53
C ASP A 80 12.20 -8.15 5.61
N GLY A 81 13.35 -8.78 5.35
CA GLY A 81 14.52 -8.67 6.23
C GLY A 81 14.97 -7.21 6.40
N MET A 82 15.10 -6.47 5.31
CA MET A 82 15.44 -5.04 5.34
C MET A 82 14.42 -4.22 6.13
N LYS A 83 13.13 -4.47 5.91
CA LYS A 83 12.04 -3.82 6.64
C LYS A 83 12.10 -4.10 8.14
N GLN A 84 12.40 -5.33 8.55
CA GLN A 84 12.59 -5.68 9.97
C GLN A 84 13.80 -4.94 10.58
N MET A 85 14.92 -4.89 9.87
CA MET A 85 16.12 -4.18 10.35
C MET A 85 15.85 -2.69 10.57
N LEU A 86 15.18 -2.03 9.62
CA LEU A 86 14.81 -0.61 9.74
C LEU A 86 13.86 -0.34 10.91
N ARG A 87 12.88 -1.23 11.16
CA ARG A 87 11.94 -1.10 12.29
C ARG A 87 12.61 -1.24 13.65
N ARG A 88 13.57 -2.17 13.79
CA ARG A 88 14.33 -2.36 15.04
C ARG A 88 15.12 -1.10 15.41
N ARG A 89 15.75 -0.45 14.44
CA ARG A 89 16.54 0.77 14.66
C ARG A 89 15.69 1.96 15.14
N SER A 90 14.41 2.01 14.79
CA SER A 90 13.50 3.07 15.24
C SER A 90 12.99 2.87 16.67
N GLY A 91 13.00 1.64 17.19
CA GLY A 91 12.54 1.30 18.54
C GLY A 91 13.60 1.43 19.65
N ASP A 92 14.89 1.52 19.29
CA ASP A 92 16.01 1.62 20.23
C ASP A 92 16.37 3.06 20.60
N LYS A 93 15.52 4.03 20.24
CA LYS A 93 15.62 5.39 20.77
C LYS A 93 14.88 5.43 22.11
N MET A 94 15.67 5.37 23.19
CA MET A 94 15.41 5.84 24.55
C MET A 94 15.03 4.78 25.61
N ARG A 95 16.06 4.20 26.23
CA ARG A 95 16.13 4.13 27.70
C ARG A 95 17.52 4.58 28.16
N PRO A 96 17.69 5.81 28.67
CA PRO A 96 18.90 6.10 29.42
C PRO A 96 18.92 5.18 30.64
N ALA A 97 19.99 4.40 30.79
CA ALA A 97 20.21 3.59 31.98
C ALA A 97 20.30 4.54 33.18
N THR A 98 19.29 4.50 34.05
CA THR A 98 19.37 5.18 35.34
C THR A 98 20.34 4.40 36.23
N PRO A 99 21.37 5.02 36.82
CA PRO A 99 22.23 4.34 37.76
C PRO A 99 21.46 4.13 39.07
N SER A 100 21.21 2.87 39.45
CA SER A 100 20.64 2.51 40.74
C SER A 100 21.62 2.92 41.86
N LYS A 101 21.27 3.93 42.65
CA LYS A 101 22.00 4.25 43.88
C LYS A 101 21.83 3.12 44.89
N ALA A 102 22.96 2.61 45.37
CA ALA A 102 23.07 1.74 46.53
C ALA A 102 22.41 2.38 47.77
N ARG A 103 21.76 1.57 48.59
CA ARG A 103 21.45 1.92 49.98
C ARG A 103 22.06 0.84 50.87
N GLN A 104 23.12 1.25 51.56
CA GLN A 104 23.77 0.49 52.65
C GLN A 104 22.77 0.28 53.79
N LEU A 105 22.78 -0.93 54.36
CA LEU A 105 22.37 -1.21 55.74
C LEU A 105 23.64 -1.33 56.59
#